data_AF-A0AAD6FCX1-F1
#
_entry.id   AF-A0AAD6FCX1-F1
#
_cell.length_a   1.000
_cell.length_b   1.000
_cell.length_c   1.000
_cell.angle_alpha   90.00
_cell.angle_beta   90.00
_cell.angle_gamma   90.00
#
_symmetry.space_group_name_H-M   'P 1'
#
loop_
_entity.id
_entity.type
_entity.pdbx_description
1 polymer ?
#
loop_
_entity_poly.entity_id
_entity_poly.type
_entity_poly.pdbx_seq_one_letter_code
_entity_poly.pdbx_strand_id
1 'polypeptide(L)'
;MPKRQIRFRNLRNINPDTMTLDLQHLSSANFSSAYYNQSLNSLLDLHAPLKTRMVTFSRSAPWYTGKLRRMKTAGRVLERRLKASGLTVHRLAYREHQKAYAQSLRDAGSQYYSSLINNSTGNSKQLFSTINHLLKPHSPLHSDSTEKQSWDNPASSLFHGHLSARG
;
A
#
# COMPACT_ATOMS: atom_id res chain seq x y z
N MET A 1 8.77 -7.88 17.76
CA MET A 1 8.09 -6.95 16.84
C MET A 1 7.12 -6.08 17.62
N PRO A 2 7.14 -4.75 17.45
CA PRO A 2 6.19 -3.88 18.15
C PRO A 2 4.76 -4.28 17.76
N LYS A 3 3.94 -4.60 18.77
CA LYS A 3 2.53 -4.89 18.60
C LYS A 3 1.77 -3.57 18.62
N ARG A 4 0.86 -3.36 17.68
CA ARG A 4 -0.03 -2.19 17.67
C ARG A 4 -1.47 -2.66 17.77
N GLN A 5 -2.22 -2.02 18.64
CA GLN A 5 -3.66 -2.18 18.69
C GLN A 5 -4.29 -1.43 17.51
N ILE A 6 -5.14 -2.11 16.73
CA ILE A 6 -5.94 -1.48 15.69
C ILE A 6 -7.43 -1.70 15.98
N ARG A 7 -8.24 -0.71 15.59
CA ARG A 7 -9.71 -0.74 15.65
C ARG A 7 -10.22 -0.89 14.22
N PHE A 8 -11.18 -1.78 13.99
CA PHE A 8 -11.75 -2.02 12.67
C PHE A 8 -13.21 -2.48 12.76
N ARG A 9 -13.98 -2.21 11.70
CA ARG A 9 -15.34 -2.75 11.51
C ARG A 9 -15.31 -3.73 10.33
N ASN A 10 -16.07 -4.82 10.40
CA ASN A 10 -16.22 -5.73 9.26
C ASN A 10 -17.36 -5.28 8.34
N LEU A 11 -17.12 -4.20 7.58
CA LEU A 11 -18.14 -3.61 6.70
C LEU A 11 -18.58 -4.53 5.55
N ARG A 12 -17.78 -5.56 5.23
CA ARG A 12 -18.09 -6.52 4.17
C ARG A 12 -19.13 -7.55 4.60
N ASN A 13 -19.38 -7.69 5.90
CA ASN A 13 -20.30 -8.67 6.46
C ASN A 13 -21.62 -8.03 6.94
N ILE A 14 -21.91 -6.82 6.48
CA ILE A 14 -23.18 -6.16 6.76
C ILE A 14 -24.23 -6.78 5.83
N ASN A 15 -25.39 -7.15 6.39
CA ASN A 15 -26.54 -7.54 5.59
C ASN A 15 -27.17 -6.25 5.00
N PRO A 16 -27.18 -6.11 3.65
CA PRO A 16 -27.64 -4.89 3.01
C PRO A 16 -29.14 -4.65 3.20
N ASP A 17 -29.96 -5.70 3.26
CA ASP A 17 -31.42 -5.58 3.34
C ASP A 17 -31.83 -5.02 4.71
N THR A 18 -31.27 -5.58 5.78
CA THR A 18 -31.54 -5.11 7.15
C THR A 18 -31.01 -3.70 7.37
N MET A 19 -29.81 -3.38 6.84
CA MET A 19 -29.25 -2.03 6.95
C MET A 19 -30.10 -1.00 6.20
N THR A 20 -30.64 -1.36 5.04
CA THR A 20 -31.48 -0.45 4.24
C THR A 20 -32.79 -0.14 4.94
N LEU A 21 -33.43 -1.14 5.56
CA LEU A 21 -34.64 -0.94 6.36
C LEU A 21 -34.40 0.02 7.53
N ASP A 22 -33.32 -0.19 8.29
CA ASP A 22 -32.99 0.69 9.42
C ASP A 22 -32.65 2.12 8.98
N LEU A 23 -32.02 2.29 7.81
CA LEU A 23 -31.71 3.61 7.25
C LEU A 23 -32.98 4.38 6.81
N GLN A 24 -34.03 3.70 6.38
CA GLN A 24 -35.29 4.37 6.00
C GLN A 24 -35.90 5.13 7.19
N HIS A 25 -35.82 4.55 8.39
CA HIS A 25 -36.26 5.20 9.63
C HIS A 25 -35.45 6.45 10.00
N LEU A 26 -34.22 6.59 9.49
CA LEU A 26 -33.35 7.75 9.69
C LEU A 26 -33.53 8.85 8.63
N SER A 27 -34.26 8.58 7.55
CA SER A 27 -34.51 9.55 6.47
C SER A 27 -35.79 10.37 6.67
N SER A 28 -36.66 9.94 7.60
CA SER A 28 -38.03 10.44 7.74
C SER A 28 -38.20 11.61 8.71
N ALA A 29 -37.13 12.13 9.33
CA ALA A 29 -37.25 13.30 10.17
C ALA A 29 -36.20 14.38 9.93
N ASN A 30 -36.55 15.58 10.37
CA ASN A 30 -35.79 16.81 10.17
C ASN A 30 -34.69 16.89 11.25
N PHE A 31 -33.67 16.03 11.13
CA PHE A 31 -32.66 15.85 12.17
C PHE A 31 -31.50 16.85 12.06
N SER A 32 -30.98 17.29 13.21
CA SER A 32 -29.69 17.98 13.27
C SER A 32 -28.54 17.06 12.82
N SER A 33 -27.47 17.63 12.26
CA SER A 33 -26.27 16.90 11.84
C SER A 33 -25.66 16.06 12.97
N ALA A 34 -25.77 16.52 14.22
CA ALA A 34 -25.31 15.78 15.39
C ALA A 34 -26.12 14.50 15.64
N TYR A 35 -27.46 14.59 15.58
CA TYR A 35 -28.35 13.44 15.73
C TYR A 35 -28.15 12.44 14.61
N TYR A 36 -28.07 12.92 13.37
CA TYR A 36 -27.81 12.06 12.21
C TYR A 36 -26.51 11.26 12.37
N ASN A 37 -25.42 11.92 12.75
CA ASN A 37 -24.13 11.26 12.99
C ASN A 37 -24.19 10.25 14.14
N GLN A 38 -24.91 10.56 15.22
CA GLN A 38 -25.07 9.65 16.35
C GLN A 38 -25.84 8.39 15.94
N SER A 39 -26.98 8.56 15.28
CA SER A 39 -27.83 7.47 14.82
C SER A 39 -27.13 6.58 13.79
N LEU A 40 -26.34 7.17 12.89
CA LEU A 40 -25.52 6.41 11.94
C LEU A 40 -24.44 5.60 12.67
N ASN A 41 -23.79 6.16 13.69
CA ASN A 41 -22.81 5.42 14.48
C ASN A 41 -23.45 4.25 15.24
N SER A 42 -24.62 4.44 15.85
CA SER A 42 -25.33 3.34 16.52
C SER A 42 -25.75 2.24 15.55
N LEU A 43 -26.18 2.61 14.34
CA LEU A 43 -26.52 1.63 13.31
C LEU A 43 -25.29 0.85 12.84
N LEU A 44 -24.15 1.52 12.68
CA LEU A 44 -22.89 0.85 12.38
C LEU A 44 -22.45 -0.06 13.53
N ASP A 45 -22.69 0.31 14.79
CA ASP A 45 -22.39 -0.54 15.94
C ASP A 45 -23.28 -1.80 15.98
N LEU A 46 -24.54 -1.69 15.55
CA LEU A 46 -25.46 -2.82 15.42
C LEU A 46 -25.00 -3.80 14.32
N HIS A 47 -24.75 -3.32 13.11
CA HIS A 47 -24.47 -4.18 11.94
C HIS A 47 -23.00 -4.57 11.78
N ALA A 48 -22.08 -3.73 12.24
CA ALA A 48 -20.64 -3.94 12.12
C ALA A 48 -19.91 -3.40 13.36
N PRO A 49 -20.04 -4.07 14.51
CA PRO A 49 -19.48 -3.60 15.77
C PRO A 49 -17.98 -3.36 15.66
N LEU A 50 -17.51 -2.32 16.35
CA LEU A 50 -16.11 -1.95 16.33
C LEU A 50 -15.26 -2.97 17.10
N LYS A 51 -14.46 -3.73 16.37
CA LYS A 51 -13.57 -4.75 16.93
C LYS A 51 -12.17 -4.22 17.09
N THR A 52 -11.46 -4.75 18.09
CA THR A 52 -10.06 -4.45 18.35
C THR A 52 -9.23 -5.70 18.16
N ARG A 53 -8.07 -5.59 17.51
CA ARG A 53 -7.10 -6.69 17.47
C ARG A 53 -5.67 -6.18 17.54
N MET A 54 -4.79 -7.02 18.10
CA MET A 54 -3.36 -6.78 18.11
C MET A 54 -2.76 -7.25 16.79
N VAL A 55 -2.04 -6.37 16.11
CA VAL A 55 -1.31 -6.70 14.89
C VAL A 55 0.18 -6.49 15.08
N THR A 56 0.96 -7.39 14.48
CA THR A 56 2.41 -7.24 14.34
C THR A 56 2.72 -6.75 12.94
N PHE A 57 3.55 -5.72 12.85
CA PHE A 57 4.13 -5.33 11.56
C PHE A 57 5.45 -6.10 11.40
N SER A 58 5.42 -7.15 10.59
CA SER A 58 6.57 -8.05 10.36
C SER A 58 7.79 -7.30 9.79
N ARG A 59 7.55 -6.23 9.02
CA ARG A 59 8.59 -5.34 8.49
C ARG A 59 8.13 -3.89 8.62
N SER A 60 8.55 -3.19 9.66
CA SER A 60 8.49 -1.72 9.62
C SER A 60 9.55 -1.25 8.64
N ALA A 61 9.18 -0.44 7.65
CA ALA A 61 10.12 0.31 6.82
C ALA A 61 10.08 1.78 7.30
N PRO A 62 10.90 2.18 8.29
CA PRO A 62 10.82 3.53 8.87
C PRO A 62 11.13 4.62 7.84
N TRP A 63 11.94 4.29 6.83
CA TRP A 63 12.22 5.15 5.67
C TRP A 63 11.05 5.31 4.70
N TYR A 64 9.94 4.56 4.86
CA TYR A 64 8.76 4.67 4.00
C TYR A 64 7.84 5.82 4.42
N THR A 65 8.21 7.04 3.99
CA THR A 65 7.59 8.30 4.42
C THR A 65 6.22 8.60 3.81
N GLY A 66 5.53 9.62 4.34
CA GLY A 66 4.29 10.16 3.77
C GLY A 66 4.43 10.66 2.33
N LYS A 67 5.60 11.18 1.94
CA LYS A 67 5.92 11.57 0.56
C LYS A 67 5.82 10.36 -0.38
N LEU A 68 6.44 9.24 -0.03
CA LEU A 68 6.39 8.00 -0.82
C LEU A 68 4.96 7.45 -0.92
N ARG A 69 4.17 7.56 0.15
CA ARG A 69 2.74 7.19 0.12
C ARG A 69 1.96 8.02 -0.90
N ARG A 70 2.15 9.34 -0.90
CA ARG A 70 1.50 10.24 -1.87
C ARG A 70 1.92 9.91 -3.31
N MET A 71 3.21 9.69 -3.54
CA MET A 71 3.72 9.27 -4.86
C MET A 71 3.09 7.95 -5.32
N LYS A 72 3.07 6.93 -4.47
CA LYS A 72 2.42 5.64 -4.78
C LYS A 72 0.94 5.82 -5.14
N THR A 73 0.20 6.67 -4.43
CA THR A 73 -1.19 6.98 -4.75
C THR A 73 -1.31 7.66 -6.11
N ALA A 74 -0.46 8.66 -6.40
CA ALA A 74 -0.44 9.32 -7.71
C ALA A 74 -0.13 8.33 -8.85
N GLY A 75 0.79 7.39 -8.63
CA GLY A 75 1.08 6.31 -9.58
C GLY A 75 -0.14 5.44 -9.90
N ARG A 76 -0.98 5.12 -8.90
CA ARG A 76 -2.25 4.40 -9.12
C ARG A 76 -3.25 5.20 -9.94
N VAL A 77 -3.30 6.52 -9.76
CA VAL A 77 -4.16 7.39 -10.57
C VAL A 77 -3.71 7.36 -12.04
N LEU A 78 -2.40 7.49 -12.28
CA LEU A 78 -1.82 7.39 -13.62
C LEU A 78 -2.05 6.02 -14.26
N GLU A 79 -1.90 4.94 -13.50
CA GLU A 79 -2.15 3.57 -13.95
C GLU A 79 -3.62 3.40 -14.41
N ARG A 80 -4.59 3.86 -13.60
CA ARG A 80 -6.01 3.81 -13.97
C ARG A 80 -6.29 4.63 -15.22
N ARG A 81 -5.72 5.83 -15.32
CA ARG A 81 -5.87 6.70 -16.50
C ARG A 81 -5.32 6.05 -17.76
N LEU A 82 -4.15 5.41 -17.67
CA LEU A 82 -3.57 4.63 -18.76
C LEU A 82 -4.49 3.48 -19.18
N LYS A 83 -5.01 2.69 -18.24
CA LYS A 83 -5.93 1.59 -18.55
C LYS A 83 -7.22 2.06 -19.21
N ALA A 84 -7.76 3.21 -18.79
CA ALA A 84 -9.00 3.75 -19.33
C ALA A 84 -8.86 4.34 -20.74
N SER A 85 -7.70 4.95 -21.05
CA SER A 85 -7.53 5.73 -22.29
C SER A 85 -6.66 5.05 -23.35
N GLY A 86 -5.72 4.18 -22.97
CA GLY A 86 -4.78 3.53 -23.88
C GLY A 86 -3.73 4.44 -24.53
N LEU A 87 -3.80 5.77 -24.33
CA LEU A 87 -2.98 6.75 -25.04
C LEU A 87 -1.49 6.70 -24.67
N THR A 88 -0.63 6.95 -25.66
CA THR A 88 0.83 6.98 -25.51
C THR A 88 1.30 8.02 -24.49
N VAL A 89 0.65 9.19 -24.43
CA VAL A 89 0.97 10.26 -23.46
C VAL A 89 0.80 9.76 -22.02
N HIS A 90 -0.28 9.01 -21.74
CA HIS A 90 -0.50 8.44 -20.41
C HIS A 90 0.48 7.33 -20.08
N ARG A 91 0.92 6.57 -21.09
CA ARG A 91 1.96 5.55 -20.93
C ARG A 91 3.31 6.18 -20.57
N LEU A 92 3.67 7.28 -21.25
CA LEU A 92 4.89 8.02 -20.96
C LEU A 92 4.85 8.62 -19.55
N ALA A 93 3.77 9.32 -19.21
CA ALA A 93 3.59 9.90 -17.87
C ALA A 93 3.67 8.84 -16.75
N TYR A 94 3.07 7.67 -16.95
CA TYR A 94 3.16 6.56 -16.00
C TYR A 94 4.60 6.03 -15.87
N ARG A 95 5.32 5.84 -16.99
CA ARG A 95 6.73 5.40 -16.99
C ARG A 95 7.65 6.39 -16.29
N GLU A 96 7.51 7.68 -16.57
CA GLU A 96 8.27 8.74 -15.89
C GLU A 96 8.00 8.76 -14.40
N HIS A 97 6.73 8.65 -14.01
CA HIS A 97 6.36 8.55 -12.60
C HIS A 97 6.97 7.32 -11.92
N GLN A 98 6.96 6.15 -12.57
CA GLN A 98 7.59 4.94 -12.04
C GLN A 98 9.09 5.13 -11.80
N LYS A 99 9.80 5.77 -12.73
CA LYS A 99 11.23 6.10 -12.57
C LYS A 99 11.46 7.04 -11.38
N ALA A 100 10.70 8.12 -11.30
CA ALA A 100 10.79 9.10 -10.22
C ALA A 100 10.47 8.49 -8.84
N TYR A 101 9.46 7.62 -8.78
CA TYR A 101 9.09 6.90 -7.57
C TYR A 101 10.18 5.90 -7.13
N ALA A 102 10.75 5.15 -8.07
CA ALA A 102 11.86 4.24 -7.78
C ALA A 102 13.10 4.98 -7.28
N GLN A 103 13.41 6.15 -7.86
CA GLN A 103 14.50 7.01 -7.38
C GLN A 103 14.23 7.49 -5.96
N SER A 104 13.04 8.04 -5.71
CA SER A 104 12.66 8.52 -4.37
C SER A 104 12.69 7.42 -3.31
N LEU A 105 12.37 6.18 -3.69
CA LEU A 105 12.49 5.00 -2.84
C LEU A 105 13.94 4.73 -2.45
N ARG A 106 14.85 4.73 -3.42
CA ARG A 106 16.30 4.56 -3.18
C ARG A 106 16.84 5.69 -2.30
N ASP A 107 16.49 6.93 -2.60
CA ASP A 107 16.95 8.11 -1.87
C ASP A 107 16.50 8.07 -0.41
N ALA A 108 15.22 7.78 -0.16
CA ALA A 108 14.69 7.70 1.19
C ALA A 108 15.33 6.56 2.01
N GLY A 109 15.53 5.39 1.37
CA GLY A 109 16.23 4.27 2.00
C GLY A 109 17.68 4.62 2.32
N SER A 110 18.40 5.18 1.35
CA SER A 110 19.80 5.61 1.50
C SER A 110 19.94 6.65 2.60
N GLN A 111 19.19 7.74 2.56
CA GLN A 111 19.21 8.81 3.57
C GLN A 111 18.98 8.26 4.98
N TYR A 112 18.00 7.37 5.15
CA TYR A 112 17.72 6.76 6.44
C TYR A 112 18.90 5.94 6.95
N TYR A 113 19.44 5.01 6.16
CA TYR A 113 20.54 4.17 6.62
C TYR A 113 21.84 4.97 6.79
N SER A 114 22.11 5.95 5.94
CA SER A 114 23.22 6.89 6.12
C SER A 114 23.09 7.65 7.45
N SER A 115 21.90 8.19 7.75
CA SER A 115 21.68 8.87 9.03
C SER A 115 21.83 7.92 10.22
N LEU A 116 21.36 6.67 10.11
CA LEU A 116 21.46 5.67 11.16
C LEU A 116 22.91 5.28 11.44
N ILE A 117 23.72 5.13 10.40
CA ILE A 117 25.16 4.87 10.51
C ILE A 117 25.86 6.06 11.15
N ASN A 118 25.64 7.27 10.64
CA ASN A 118 26.28 8.48 11.14
C ASN A 118 25.92 8.80 12.60
N ASN A 119 24.70 8.49 13.03
CA ASN A 119 24.24 8.71 14.40
C ASN A 119 24.65 7.59 15.37
N SER A 120 25.28 6.51 14.90
CA SER A 120 25.72 5.37 15.73
C SER A 120 27.15 5.52 16.27
N THR A 121 27.75 6.71 16.18
CA THR A 121 29.07 7.03 16.74
C THR A 121 29.13 6.68 18.23
N GLY A 122 30.02 5.74 18.59
CA GLY A 122 30.16 5.23 19.97
C GLY A 122 29.37 3.94 20.28
N ASN A 123 28.54 3.44 19.36
CA ASN A 123 27.83 2.16 19.50
C ASN A 123 28.13 1.20 18.33
N SER A 124 29.31 0.58 18.38
CA SER A 124 29.77 -0.37 17.35
C SER A 124 28.81 -1.55 17.16
N LYS A 125 28.17 -2.04 18.23
CA LYS A 125 27.17 -3.12 18.15
C LYS A 125 25.99 -2.74 17.25
N GLN A 126 25.47 -1.52 17.40
CA GLN A 126 24.37 -1.02 16.59
C GLN A 126 24.78 -0.81 15.13
N LEU A 127 25.99 -0.29 14.89
CA LEU A 127 26.55 -0.12 13.55
C LEU A 127 26.66 -1.46 12.82
N PHE A 128 27.38 -2.43 13.40
CA PHE A 128 27.58 -3.74 12.78
C PHE A 128 26.26 -4.52 12.65
N SER A 129 25.32 -4.38 13.59
CA SER A 129 23.98 -4.96 13.45
C SER A 129 23.23 -4.40 12.24
N THR A 130 23.32 -3.08 12.02
CA THR A 130 22.71 -2.40 10.86
C THR A 130 23.36 -2.85 9.55
N ILE A 131 24.69 -2.90 9.49
CA ILE A 131 25.44 -3.36 8.32
C ILE A 131 25.10 -4.82 8.02
N ASN A 132 25.14 -5.70 9.02
CA ASN A 132 24.76 -7.10 8.85
C ASN A 132 23.31 -7.25 8.38
N HIS A 133 22.38 -6.43 8.88
CA HIS A 133 21.01 -6.43 8.39
C HIS A 133 20.91 -6.05 6.90
N LEU A 134 21.72 -5.11 6.42
CA LEU A 134 21.76 -4.68 5.02
C LEU A 134 22.43 -5.70 4.09
N LEU A 135 23.47 -6.38 4.58
CA LEU A 135 24.27 -7.34 3.82
C LEU A 135 23.72 -8.76 3.89
N LYS A 136 22.78 -9.06 4.81
CA LYS A 136 22.15 -10.37 4.91
C LYS A 136 21.56 -10.73 3.55
N PRO A 137 22.03 -11.81 2.89
CA PRO A 137 21.42 -12.27 1.66
C PRO A 137 19.94 -12.51 1.96
N HIS A 138 19.07 -12.03 1.08
CA HIS A 138 17.65 -12.28 1.20
C HIS A 138 17.47 -13.80 1.12
N SER A 139 17.34 -14.48 2.26
CA SER A 139 16.95 -15.88 2.24
C SER A 139 15.63 -15.93 1.46
N PRO A 140 15.53 -16.75 0.41
CA PRO A 140 14.23 -16.97 -0.20
C PRO A 140 13.34 -17.47 0.93
N LEU A 141 12.35 -16.65 1.31
CA LEU A 141 11.31 -17.08 2.21
C LEU A 141 10.74 -18.35 1.58
N HIS A 142 10.77 -19.43 2.34
CA HIS A 142 10.14 -20.71 2.04
C HIS A 142 8.83 -20.46 1.31
N SER A 143 8.77 -20.81 0.01
CA SER A 143 7.55 -20.76 -0.77
C SER A 143 6.60 -21.76 -0.13
N ASP A 144 5.65 -21.29 0.67
CA ASP A 144 4.52 -22.11 1.03
C ASP A 144 3.76 -22.41 -0.27
N SER A 145 3.76 -23.70 -0.58
CA SER A 145 3.09 -24.32 -1.71
C SER A 145 1.64 -23.85 -1.79
N THR A 146 1.29 -23.10 -2.84
CA THR A 146 -0.05 -23.18 -3.44
C THR A 146 0.08 -22.93 -4.94
N GLU A 147 0.05 -24.06 -5.65
CA GLU A 147 -0.68 -24.25 -6.90
C GLU A 147 -0.16 -23.52 -8.16
N LYS A 148 0.32 -24.35 -9.09
CA LYS A 148 0.60 -23.99 -10.48
C LYS A 148 -0.69 -23.49 -11.14
N GLN A 149 -0.85 -22.18 -11.24
CA GLN A 149 -1.71 -21.58 -12.26
C GLN A 149 -0.82 -20.95 -13.32
N SER A 150 -0.80 -21.62 -14.48
CA SER A 150 -0.15 -21.17 -15.72
C SER A 150 -0.55 -19.72 -16.01
N TRP A 151 0.46 -18.85 -16.15
CA TRP A 151 0.31 -17.53 -16.74
C TRP A 151 0.89 -17.54 -18.15
N ASP A 152 0.28 -18.30 -19.05
CA ASP A 152 0.40 -18.01 -20.48
C ASP A 152 -0.46 -16.77 -20.78
N ASN A 153 0.15 -15.59 -20.66
CA ASN A 153 -0.46 -14.33 -21.08
C ASN A 153 0.37 -13.76 -22.25
N PRO A 154 -0.12 -13.79 -23.50
CA PRO A 154 0.68 -13.53 -24.73
C PRO A 154 0.92 -12.04 -25.02
N ALA A 155 1.06 -11.19 -24.00
CA ALA A 155 1.29 -9.75 -24.17
C ALA A 155 2.75 -9.30 -23.93
N SER A 156 3.69 -10.25 -23.85
CA SER A 156 5.11 -9.98 -23.57
C SER A 156 6.04 -10.13 -24.78
N SER A 157 5.53 -10.41 -25.99
CA SER A 157 6.36 -10.67 -27.18
C SER A 157 6.52 -9.49 -28.15
N LEU A 158 6.45 -8.24 -27.68
CA LEU A 158 6.72 -7.08 -28.54
C LEU A 158 7.64 -6.05 -27.88
N PHE A 159 8.85 -6.47 -27.48
CA PHE A 159 10.00 -5.58 -27.31
C PHE A 159 11.32 -6.36 -27.48
N HIS A 160 11.60 -6.79 -28.70
CA HIS A 160 12.98 -6.97 -29.19
C HIS A 160 13.02 -6.40 -30.62
N GLY A 161 13.07 -5.06 -30.72
CA GLY A 161 13.48 -4.37 -31.94
C GLY A 161 14.97 -4.09 -31.83
N HIS A 162 15.80 -4.96 -32.42
CA HIS A 162 17.23 -4.74 -32.55
C HIS A 162 17.42 -3.72 -33.70
N LEU A 163 17.78 -2.48 -33.36
CA LEU A 163 18.50 -1.64 -34.31
C LEU A 163 19.89 -2.27 -34.49
N SER A 164 20.23 -2.67 -35.71
CA SER A 164 21.62 -2.73 -36.15
C SER A 164 21.68 -2.10 -37.53
N ALA A 165 22.35 -0.96 -37.58
CA ALA A 165 22.77 -0.29 -38.80
C ALA A 165 23.95 -1.05 -39.41
N ARG A 166 23.96 -1.24 -40.73
CA ARG A 166 25.19 -1.30 -41.53
C ARG A 166 24.88 -1.29 -43.02
N GLY A 167 25.67 -0.49 -43.76
CA GLY A 167 25.99 -0.69 -45.18
C GLY A 167 25.10 0.08 -46.13
#